data_AF-A0A7G8UFQ2-F1
#
_entry.id   AF-A0A7G8UFQ2-F1
#
_cell.length_a   1.000
_cell.length_b   1.000
_cell.length_c   1.000
_cell.angle_alpha   90.00
_cell.angle_beta   90.00
_cell.angle_gamma   90.00
#
_symmetry.space_group_name_H-M   'P 1'
#
loop_
_entity.id
_entity.type
_entity.pdbx_description
1 polymer ?
#
loop_
_entity_poly.entity_id
_entity_poly.type
_entity_poly.pdbx_seq_one_letter_code
_entity_poly.pdbx_strand_id
1 'polypeptide(L)'
;MEKQALELYKEFIDDLVELRPCVLPRWITGNGWPKTVENEKINKVLSELTTEQKEVVALIAQSARDGGIHDVLVYLTDQINLEGLEIVKNDVKMATDPFDSGMHYDWVCRREGDSWPDQNR
;
A
#
# COMPACT_ATOMS: atom_id res chain seq x y z
N MET A 1 25.73 -3.49 -8.67
CA MET A 1 24.66 -2.80 -9.40
C MET A 1 23.38 -3.63 -9.39
N GLU A 2 23.34 -4.85 -9.95
CA GLU A 2 22.13 -5.71 -9.92
C GLU A 2 21.59 -5.99 -8.51
N LYS A 3 22.46 -6.34 -7.56
CA LYS A 3 22.05 -6.52 -6.16
C LYS A 3 21.44 -5.25 -5.56
N GLN A 4 21.97 -4.07 -5.88
CA GLN A 4 21.44 -2.80 -5.37
C GLN A 4 20.10 -2.44 -6.02
N ALA A 5 19.93 -2.73 -7.32
CA ALA A 5 18.66 -2.54 -8.03
C ALA A 5 17.55 -3.42 -7.47
N LEU A 6 17.87 -4.66 -7.08
CA LEU A 6 16.94 -5.58 -6.45
C LEU A 6 16.57 -5.16 -5.03
N GLU A 7 17.57 -4.84 -4.19
CA GLU A 7 17.26 -4.38 -2.83
C GLU A 7 16.43 -3.09 -2.86
N LEU A 8 16.68 -2.20 -3.83
CA LEU A 8 15.83 -1.03 -4.06
C LEU A 8 14.38 -1.40 -4.41
N TYR A 9 14.16 -2.44 -5.21
CA TYR A 9 12.82 -2.94 -5.52
C TYR A 9 12.12 -3.48 -4.27
N LYS A 10 12.83 -4.30 -3.48
CA LYS A 10 12.29 -4.86 -2.23
C LYS A 10 11.94 -3.76 -1.24
N GLU A 11 12.86 -2.83 -1.00
CA GLU A 11 12.64 -1.65 -0.17
C GLU A 11 11.42 -0.86 -0.63
N PHE A 12 11.28 -0.62 -1.94
CA PHE A 12 10.13 0.11 -2.48
C PHE A 12 8.80 -0.59 -2.14
N ILE A 13 8.73 -1.92 -2.28
CA ILE A 13 7.53 -2.69 -1.95
C ILE A 13 7.30 -2.76 -0.44
N ASP A 14 8.35 -3.01 0.34
CA ASP A 14 8.30 -3.11 1.79
C ASP A 14 7.86 -1.78 2.42
N ASP A 15 8.37 -0.63 1.93
CA ASP A 15 7.95 0.71 2.34
C ASP A 15 6.43 0.90 2.13
N LEU A 16 5.87 0.40 1.03
CA LEU A 16 4.43 0.47 0.76
C LEU A 16 3.61 -0.46 1.65
N VAL A 17 4.18 -1.58 2.10
CA VAL A 17 3.56 -2.45 3.11
C VAL A 17 3.54 -1.75 4.47
N GLU A 18 4.61 -1.04 4.84
CA GLU A 18 4.70 -0.30 6.10
C GLU A 18 3.69 0.88 6.19
N LEU A 19 3.24 1.40 5.04
CA LEU A 19 2.13 2.39 5.00
C LEU A 19 0.79 1.81 5.46
N ARG A 20 0.67 0.49 5.62
CA ARG A 20 -0.50 -0.21 6.12
C ARG A 20 -0.33 -0.59 7.61
N PRO A 21 -1.35 -0.40 8.47
CA PRO A 21 -2.64 0.19 8.18
C PRO A 21 -2.54 1.71 8.00
N CYS A 22 -3.41 2.26 7.16
CA CYS A 22 -3.52 3.70 7.02
C CYS A 22 -4.14 4.34 8.28
N VAL A 23 -4.14 5.66 8.35
CA VAL A 23 -4.61 6.39 9.54
C VAL A 23 -6.13 6.26 9.76
N LEU A 24 -6.91 6.01 8.70
CA LEU A 24 -8.37 6.09 8.74
C LEU A 24 -9.03 5.06 9.66
N PRO A 25 -8.68 3.75 9.64
CA PRO A 25 -9.19 2.79 10.59
C PRO A 25 -9.07 3.24 12.05
N ARG A 26 -7.91 3.82 12.42
CA ARG A 26 -7.65 4.31 13.78
C ARG A 26 -8.57 5.48 14.15
N TRP A 27 -8.87 6.36 13.21
CA TRP A 27 -9.79 7.47 13.44
C TRP A 27 -11.24 7.00 13.53
N ILE A 28 -11.66 6.09 12.65
CA ILE A 28 -13.01 5.54 12.61
C ILE A 28 -13.35 4.80 13.91
N THR A 29 -12.46 3.94 14.39
CA THR A 29 -12.70 3.16 15.63
C THR A 29 -12.39 3.95 16.90
N GLY A 30 -11.57 5.00 16.80
CA GLY A 30 -11.17 5.85 17.93
C GLY A 30 -12.01 7.13 18.08
N ASN A 31 -11.32 8.26 18.21
CA ASN A 31 -11.91 9.56 18.55
C ASN A 31 -12.54 10.31 17.36
N GLY A 32 -12.58 9.70 16.18
CA GLY A 32 -13.00 10.37 14.95
C GLY A 32 -11.93 11.33 14.40
N TRP A 33 -12.37 12.19 13.49
CA TRP A 33 -11.56 13.22 12.85
C TRP A 33 -11.35 14.43 13.77
N PRO A 34 -10.34 15.29 13.51
CA PRO A 34 -10.18 16.56 14.22
C PRO A 34 -11.48 17.37 14.28
N LYS A 35 -11.75 18.02 15.43
CA LYS A 35 -12.97 18.81 15.65
C LYS A 35 -12.93 20.14 14.90
N THR A 36 -13.28 20.09 13.61
CA THR A 36 -13.45 21.24 12.73
C THR A 36 -14.84 21.21 12.10
N VAL A 37 -15.32 22.35 11.59
CA VAL A 37 -16.66 22.49 10.98
C VAL A 37 -16.84 21.50 9.82
N GLU A 38 -15.79 21.27 9.03
CA GLU A 38 -15.79 20.35 7.89
C GLU A 38 -15.98 18.89 8.32
N ASN A 39 -15.45 18.52 9.49
CA ASN A 39 -15.47 17.15 9.99
C ASN A 39 -16.69 16.83 10.85
N GLU A 40 -17.51 17.83 11.23
CA GLU A 40 -18.67 17.64 12.10
C GLU A 40 -19.63 16.58 11.56
N LYS A 41 -19.89 16.58 10.26
CA LYS A 41 -20.80 15.60 9.63
C LYS A 41 -20.25 14.18 9.76
N ILE A 42 -18.95 14.00 9.55
CA ILE A 42 -18.29 12.69 9.66
C ILE A 42 -18.33 12.22 11.11
N ASN A 43 -17.91 13.07 12.05
CA ASN A 43 -17.87 12.73 13.47
C ASN A 43 -19.26 12.46 14.05
N LYS A 44 -20.29 13.18 13.59
CA LYS A 44 -21.68 12.92 13.97
C LYS A 44 -22.09 11.51 13.54
N VAL A 45 -21.90 11.14 12.27
CA VAL A 45 -22.22 9.80 11.77
C VAL A 45 -21.48 8.74 12.58
N LEU A 46 -20.17 8.90 12.79
CA LEU A 46 -19.39 7.94 13.58
C LEU A 46 -19.87 7.84 15.03
N SER A 47 -20.35 8.91 15.64
CA SER A 47 -20.86 8.88 17.01
C SER A 47 -22.16 8.06 17.16
N GLU A 48 -22.91 7.89 16.07
CA GLU A 48 -24.16 7.13 16.04
C GLU A 48 -23.94 5.63 15.76
N LEU A 49 -22.73 5.24 15.32
CA LEU A 49 -22.39 3.85 15.02
C LEU A 49 -21.97 3.08 16.28
N THR A 50 -22.36 1.80 16.34
CA THR A 50 -21.82 0.86 17.33
C THR A 50 -20.34 0.55 17.05
N THR A 51 -19.66 -0.07 18.01
CA THR A 51 -18.27 -0.50 17.86
C THR A 51 -18.12 -1.45 16.66
N GLU A 52 -19.01 -2.44 16.54
CA GLU A 52 -18.98 -3.42 15.46
C GLU A 52 -19.21 -2.75 14.10
N GLN A 53 -20.12 -1.77 14.02
CA GLN A 53 -20.34 -1.00 12.80
C GLN A 53 -19.11 -0.17 12.42
N LYS A 54 -18.43 0.44 13.40
CA LYS A 54 -17.18 1.17 13.15
C LYS A 54 -16.08 0.26 12.64
N GLU A 55 -15.95 -0.96 13.17
CA GLU A 55 -14.98 -1.94 12.70
C GLU A 55 -15.21 -2.31 11.23
N VAL A 56 -16.48 -2.50 10.82
CA VAL A 56 -16.82 -2.75 9.40
C VAL A 56 -16.47 -1.55 8.53
N VAL A 57 -16.79 -0.32 8.95
CA VAL A 57 -16.44 0.89 8.18
C VAL A 57 -14.92 1.09 8.10
N ALA A 58 -14.21 0.80 9.18
CA ALA A 58 -12.74 0.84 9.22
C ALA A 58 -12.12 -0.19 8.27
N LEU A 59 -12.67 -1.40 8.22
CA LEU A 59 -12.25 -2.43 7.26
C LEU A 59 -12.46 -1.96 5.82
N ILE A 60 -13.64 -1.41 5.48
CA ILE A 60 -13.92 -0.87 4.15
C ILE A 60 -12.91 0.24 3.78
N ALA A 61 -12.63 1.16 4.72
CA ALA A 61 -11.69 2.25 4.50
C ALA A 61 -10.26 1.73 4.26
N GLN A 62 -9.81 0.72 5.00
CA GLN A 62 -8.52 0.09 4.77
C GLN A 62 -8.48 -0.63 3.42
N SER A 63 -9.51 -1.42 3.09
CA SER A 63 -9.59 -2.14 1.82
C SER A 63 -9.60 -1.20 0.62
N ALA A 64 -10.26 -0.05 0.71
CA ALA A 64 -10.22 0.97 -0.34
C ALA A 64 -8.81 1.54 -0.55
N ARG A 65 -8.05 1.75 0.54
CA ARG A 65 -6.65 2.19 0.45
C ARG A 65 -5.75 1.09 -0.13
N ASP A 66 -5.97 -0.16 0.28
CA ASP A 66 -5.25 -1.31 -0.23
C ASP A 66 -5.49 -1.50 -1.74
N GLY A 67 -6.74 -1.34 -2.20
CA GLY A 67 -7.10 -1.34 -3.62
C GLY A 67 -6.43 -0.20 -4.40
N GLY A 68 -6.39 1.01 -3.84
CA GLY A 68 -5.70 2.14 -4.48
C GLY A 68 -4.19 1.92 -4.66
N ILE A 69 -3.51 1.29 -3.69
CA ILE A 69 -2.09 0.92 -3.83
C ILE A 69 -1.95 -0.15 -4.92
N HIS A 70 -2.79 -1.19 -4.88
CA HIS A 70 -2.79 -2.26 -5.88
C HIS A 70 -2.93 -1.72 -7.31
N ASP A 71 -3.94 -0.87 -7.57
CA ASP A 71 -4.20 -0.34 -8.91
C ASP A 71 -3.03 0.51 -9.45
N VAL A 72 -2.40 1.30 -8.58
CA VAL A 72 -1.19 2.07 -8.96
C VAL A 72 -0.03 1.14 -9.27
N LEU A 73 0.18 0.06 -8.51
CA LEU A 73 1.25 -0.90 -8.77
C LEU A 73 1.03 -1.67 -10.07
N VAL A 74 -0.21 -2.01 -10.42
CA VAL A 74 -0.55 -2.57 -11.74
C VAL A 74 -0.20 -1.56 -12.83
N TYR A 75 -0.67 -0.32 -12.71
CA TYR A 75 -0.36 0.73 -13.68
C TYR A 75 1.15 0.94 -13.87
N LEU A 76 1.91 1.02 -12.77
CA LEU A 76 3.37 1.18 -12.84
C LEU A 76 4.05 0.00 -13.51
N THR A 77 3.61 -1.23 -13.23
CA THR A 77 4.12 -2.44 -13.89
C THR A 77 3.94 -2.32 -15.41
N ASP A 78 2.75 -1.93 -15.87
CA ASP A 78 2.48 -1.75 -17.31
C ASP A 78 3.33 -0.62 -17.91
N GLN A 79 3.47 0.52 -17.24
CA GLN A 79 4.29 1.63 -17.72
C GLN A 79 5.78 1.26 -17.85
N ILE A 80 6.31 0.49 -16.89
CA ILE A 80 7.71 0.05 -16.92
C ILE A 80 7.92 -0.95 -18.07
N ASN A 81 7.01 -1.91 -18.23
CA ASN A 81 7.17 -2.99 -19.19
C ASN A 81 6.84 -2.62 -20.63
N LEU A 82 5.89 -1.71 -20.85
CA LEU A 82 5.36 -1.40 -22.18
C LEU A 82 5.82 -0.04 -22.71
N GLU A 83 5.98 0.94 -21.81
CA GLU A 83 6.19 2.34 -22.19
C GLU A 83 7.59 2.86 -21.82
N GLY A 84 8.43 2.03 -21.21
CA GLY A 84 9.81 2.36 -20.87
C GLY A 84 9.95 3.30 -19.67
N LEU A 85 8.96 3.34 -18.77
CA LEU A 85 9.09 4.06 -17.50
C LEU A 85 10.24 3.45 -16.67
N GLU A 86 11.03 4.30 -16.02
CA GLU A 86 12.10 3.88 -15.11
C GLU A 86 11.95 4.54 -13.75
N ILE A 87 12.17 3.78 -12.68
CA ILE A 87 12.24 4.30 -11.31
C ILE A 87 13.72 4.31 -10.90
N VAL A 88 14.23 5.50 -10.57
CA VAL A 88 15.63 5.72 -10.19
C VAL A 88 15.68 6.39 -8.82
N LYS A 89 16.43 5.81 -7.87
CA LYS A 89 16.69 6.39 -6.54
C LYS A 89 18.20 6.43 -6.31
N ASN A 90 18.74 7.61 -5.98
CA ASN A 90 20.19 7.82 -5.76
C ASN A 90 21.06 7.25 -6.89
N ASP A 91 20.71 7.56 -8.14
CA ASP A 91 21.39 7.09 -9.37
C ASP A 91 21.37 5.56 -9.61
N VAL A 92 20.61 4.81 -8.79
CA VAL A 92 20.38 3.38 -8.99
C VAL A 92 19.02 3.20 -9.64
N LYS A 93 19.01 2.63 -10.86
CA LYS A 93 17.79 2.15 -11.51
C LYS A 93 17.28 0.92 -10.76
N MET A 94 16.02 0.96 -10.35
CA MET A 94 15.34 -0.15 -9.69
C MET A 94 15.19 -1.34 -10.63
N ALA A 95 15.22 -2.56 -10.10
CA ALA A 95 14.96 -3.76 -10.89
C ALA A 95 13.52 -3.74 -11.46
N THR A 96 13.37 -4.30 -12.66
CA THR A 96 12.08 -4.50 -13.33
C THR A 96 11.72 -5.99 -13.23
N ASP A 97 10.54 -6.29 -12.69
CA ASP A 97 9.97 -7.64 -12.52
C ASP A 97 10.98 -8.72 -12.09
N PRO A 98 11.73 -8.52 -10.98
CA PRO A 98 12.83 -9.40 -10.59
C PRO A 98 12.42 -10.84 -10.22
N PHE A 99 11.11 -11.11 -10.10
CA PHE A 99 10.56 -12.40 -9.69
C PHE A 99 9.54 -12.97 -10.69
N ASP A 100 9.50 -12.43 -11.92
CA ASP A 100 8.50 -12.77 -12.95
C ASP A 100 7.04 -12.55 -12.48
N SER A 101 6.86 -11.68 -11.49
CA SER A 101 5.59 -11.20 -10.94
C SER A 101 5.53 -9.69 -11.04
N GLY A 102 4.33 -9.16 -11.28
CA GLY A 102 4.12 -7.71 -11.24
C GLY A 102 4.19 -7.17 -9.80
N MET A 103 4.50 -5.88 -9.67
CA MET A 103 4.72 -5.21 -8.37
C MET A 103 3.55 -5.40 -7.39
N HIS A 104 2.33 -5.40 -7.91
CA HIS A 104 1.11 -5.57 -7.11
C HIS A 104 1.05 -6.93 -6.42
N TYR A 105 1.51 -8.00 -7.09
CA TYR A 105 1.52 -9.35 -6.54
C TYR A 105 2.52 -9.45 -5.39
N ASP A 106 3.73 -8.92 -5.59
CA ASP A 106 4.77 -8.93 -4.56
C ASP A 106 4.34 -8.15 -3.32
N TRP A 107 3.70 -6.99 -3.52
CA TRP A 107 3.12 -6.21 -2.44
C TRP A 107 2.03 -6.97 -1.67
N VAL A 108 1.12 -7.68 -2.37
CA VAL A 108 0.10 -8.51 -1.70
C VAL A 108 0.76 -9.59 -0.86
N CYS A 109 1.72 -10.35 -1.41
CA CYS A 109 2.44 -11.37 -0.66
C CYS A 109 3.14 -10.79 0.58
N ARG A 110 3.84 -9.66 0.45
CA ARG A 110 4.53 -9.02 1.58
C ARG A 110 3.55 -8.52 2.64
N ARG A 111 2.41 -7.98 2.20
CA ARG A 111 1.31 -7.56 3.08
C ARG A 111 0.71 -8.71 3.88
N GLU A 112 0.62 -9.91 3.30
CA GLU A 112 0.16 -11.12 4.00
C GLU A 112 1.25 -11.78 4.87
N GLY A 113 2.49 -11.27 4.82
CA GLY A 113 3.60 -11.71 5.66
C GLY A 113 4.56 -12.71 5.01
N ASP A 114 4.47 -12.91 3.70
CA ASP A 114 5.37 -13.80 2.97
C ASP A 114 6.79 -13.22 2.90
N SER A 115 7.81 -14.03 3.15
CA SER A 115 9.22 -13.65 2.96
C SER A 115 9.60 -13.59 1.48
N TRP A 116 10.49 -12.66 1.11
CA TRP A 116 11.00 -12.56 -0.27
C TRP A 116 11.55 -13.91 -0.77
N PRO A 117 11.37 -14.27 -2.06
CA PRO A 117 11.94 -15.50 -2.60
C PRO A 117 13.46 -15.53 -2.50
N ASP A 118 14.02 -16.68 -2.12
CA ASP A 118 15.46 -16.92 -2.17
C ASP A 118 15.92 -17.00 -3.63
N GLN A 119 17.02 -16.32 -3.96
CA GLN A 119 17.56 -16.25 -5.33
C GLN A 119 18.23 -17.54 -5.83
N ASN A 120 18.15 -18.66 -5.10
CA ASN A 120 18.78 -19.92 -5.48
C ASN A 120 17.88 -20.77 -6.39
N ARG A 121 17.38 -20.19 -7.48
CA ARG A 121 16.76 -20.95 -8.59
C ARG A 121 17.59 -20.82 -9.85
#